data_AF-A0A7D9LT74-F1
#
_entry.id   AF-A0A7D9LT74-F1
#
_cell.length_a   1.000
_cell.length_b   1.000
_cell.length_c   1.000
_cell.angle_alpha   90.00
_cell.angle_beta   90.00
_cell.angle_gamma   90.00
#
_symmetry.space_group_name_H-M   'P 1'
#
loop_
_entity.id
_entity.type
_entity.pdbx_description
1 polymer ?
#
loop_
_entity_poly.entity_id
_entity_poly.type
_entity_poly.pdbx_seq_one_letter_code
_entity_poly.pdbx_strand_id
1 'polypeptide(L)'
;MSICSPMGRRLIMVLISNTWHLSEADQDKLDEYWKRFEQHVKPQSNHLLNRFYLRNLKQNNRPLDEFLTEANLLIQNSGYPDEIHDELMRDALVFGVDSDTVRKKCIAEGNELTLIKARETSRTEEATRQQLRVMTRDVSNPTQVDSLQKNRRGNMNRASMSYGLFLLFLVLHRT
;
A
#
# COMPACT_ATOMS: atom_id res chain seq x y z
N MET A 1 11.15 16.72 0.95
CA MET A 1 12.10 17.68 1.54
C MET A 1 12.85 18.37 0.40
N SER A 2 12.52 19.64 0.12
CA SER A 2 13.15 20.41 -0.96
C SER A 2 14.55 20.88 -0.58
N ILE A 3 15.59 20.26 -1.13
CA ILE A 3 17.02 20.63 -0.96
C ILE A 3 17.38 21.85 -1.84
N CYS A 4 16.43 22.78 -2.03
CA CYS A 4 16.59 23.91 -2.96
C CYS A 4 16.90 25.22 -2.22
N SER A 5 17.96 25.22 -1.40
CA SER A 5 18.57 26.47 -0.91
C SER A 5 19.96 26.62 -1.53
N PRO A 6 20.34 27.80 -2.08
CA PRO A 6 21.65 28.03 -2.70
C PRO A 6 22.83 27.69 -1.78
N MET A 7 22.66 27.86 -0.46
CA MET A 7 23.66 27.53 0.54
C MET A 7 23.81 26.01 0.76
N GLY A 8 22.71 25.26 0.67
CA GLY A 8 22.73 23.79 0.77
C GLY A 8 23.45 23.13 -0.40
N ARG A 9 23.32 23.69 -1.60
CA ARG A 9 24.03 23.21 -2.81
C ARG A 9 25.55 23.39 -2.69
N ARG A 10 25.99 24.53 -2.15
CA ARG A 10 27.42 24.86 -2.01
C ARG A 10 28.12 24.02 -0.93
N LEU A 11 27.42 23.70 0.16
CA LEU A 11 27.95 22.84 1.21
C LEU A 11 28.08 21.39 0.76
N ILE A 12 27.10 20.88 0.00
CA ILE A 12 27.18 19.56 -0.62
C ILE A 12 28.38 19.53 -1.58
N MET A 13 28.53 20.54 -2.46
CA MET A 13 29.63 20.67 -3.43
C MET A 13 31.03 20.50 -2.81
N VAL A 14 31.28 21.17 -1.69
CA VAL A 14 32.57 21.12 -0.98
C VAL A 14 32.82 19.76 -0.30
N LEU A 15 31.78 19.12 0.23
CA LEU A 15 31.90 17.81 0.88
C LEU A 15 32.29 16.72 -0.13
N ILE A 16 31.70 16.72 -1.32
CA ILE A 16 32.02 15.71 -2.33
C ILE A 16 33.34 16.01 -3.04
N SER A 17 33.68 17.27 -3.33
CA SER A 17 34.97 17.59 -3.97
C SER A 17 36.19 17.19 -3.13
N ASN A 18 36.06 17.25 -1.80
CA ASN A 18 37.11 16.78 -0.89
C ASN A 18 37.16 15.27 -0.75
N THR A 19 36.04 14.57 -0.98
CA THR A 19 35.97 13.11 -0.85
C THR A 19 36.35 12.43 -2.17
N TRP A 20 36.03 13.04 -3.31
CA TRP A 20 36.20 12.49 -4.65
C TRP A 20 37.13 13.43 -5.41
N HIS A 21 38.37 12.99 -5.69
CA HIS A 21 39.37 13.76 -6.45
C HIS A 21 38.91 14.02 -7.89
N LEU A 22 38.02 14.99 -8.07
CA LEU A 22 37.46 15.41 -9.35
C LEU A 22 38.52 16.20 -10.15
N SER A 23 38.59 15.95 -11.46
CA SER A 23 39.42 16.74 -12.37
C SER A 23 38.88 18.17 -12.47
N GLU A 24 39.76 19.15 -12.72
CA GLU A 24 39.36 20.57 -12.87
C GLU A 24 38.30 20.76 -13.97
N ALA A 25 38.27 19.88 -14.99
CA ALA A 25 37.31 19.92 -16.09
C ALA A 25 35.89 19.41 -15.75
N ASP A 26 35.74 18.69 -14.62
CA ASP A 26 34.46 18.15 -14.16
C ASP A 26 33.86 18.94 -12.99
N GLN A 27 34.60 19.91 -12.42
CA GLN A 27 34.12 20.76 -11.33
C GLN A 27 32.98 21.69 -11.76
N ASP A 28 32.96 22.14 -13.01
CA ASP A 28 31.94 23.07 -13.52
C ASP A 28 30.66 22.36 -14.02
N LYS A 29 30.66 21.03 -14.13
CA LYS A 29 29.51 20.23 -14.59
C LYS A 29 28.65 19.82 -13.40
N LEU A 30 27.84 20.74 -12.93
CA LEU A 30 26.91 20.53 -11.82
C LEU A 30 25.99 19.30 -12.01
N ASP A 31 25.63 18.97 -13.26
CA ASP A 31 24.78 17.81 -13.57
C ASP A 31 25.50 16.47 -13.34
N GLU A 32 26.77 16.37 -13.73
CA GLU A 32 27.58 15.16 -13.50
C GLU A 32 27.86 14.98 -12.01
N TYR A 33 28.07 16.09 -11.31
CA TYR A 33 28.20 16.13 -9.86
C TYR A 33 26.94 15.59 -9.15
N TRP A 34 25.75 16.05 -9.56
CA TRP A 34 24.49 15.62 -8.97
C TRP A 34 24.23 14.14 -9.22
N LYS A 35 24.51 13.66 -10.43
CA LYS A 35 24.38 12.24 -10.80
C LYS A 35 25.27 11.33 -9.95
N ARG A 36 26.52 11.74 -9.73
CA ARG A 36 27.49 11.01 -8.89
C ARG A 36 27.09 10.99 -7.41
N PHE A 37 26.63 12.12 -6.89
CA PHE A 37 26.07 12.18 -5.53
C PHE A 37 24.86 11.26 -5.39
N GLU A 38 23.94 11.30 -6.35
CA GLU A 38 22.75 10.45 -6.35
C GLU A 38 23.13 8.96 -6.40
N GLN A 39 24.12 8.58 -7.20
CA GLN A 39 24.65 7.20 -7.24
C GLN A 39 25.33 6.77 -5.94
N HIS A 40 25.96 7.68 -5.22
CA HIS A 40 26.66 7.38 -3.97
C HIS A 40 25.72 7.29 -2.76
N VAL A 41 24.71 8.16 -2.72
CA VAL A 41 23.75 8.24 -1.60
C VAL A 41 22.57 7.30 -1.80
N LYS A 42 22.25 6.91 -3.04
CA LYS A 42 21.29 5.82 -3.26
C LYS A 42 21.82 4.57 -2.56
N PRO A 43 21.06 3.97 -1.63
CA PRO A 43 21.41 2.65 -1.15
C PRO A 43 21.51 1.75 -2.38
N GLN A 44 22.67 1.15 -2.59
CA GLN A 44 22.88 0.19 -3.67
C GLN A 44 21.97 -0.99 -3.38
N SER A 45 20.76 -0.95 -3.95
CA SER A 45 19.77 -2.00 -3.75
C SER A 45 20.35 -3.28 -4.32
N ASN A 46 20.54 -4.29 -3.47
CA ASN A 46 21.04 -5.57 -3.94
C ASN A 46 19.97 -6.18 -4.86
N HIS A 47 20.23 -6.12 -6.18
CA HIS A 47 19.30 -6.59 -7.20
C HIS A 47 18.95 -8.07 -7.00
N LEU A 48 19.94 -8.89 -6.61
CA LEU A 48 19.73 -10.32 -6.36
C LEU A 48 18.77 -10.56 -5.19
N LEU A 49 18.92 -9.80 -4.09
CA LEU A 49 18.00 -9.89 -2.96
C LEU A 49 16.59 -9.43 -3.33
N ASN A 50 16.46 -8.33 -4.08
CA ASN A 50 15.14 -7.86 -4.52
C ASN A 50 14.44 -8.89 -5.43
N ARG A 51 15.18 -9.52 -6.34
CA ARG A 51 14.66 -10.63 -7.18
C ARG A 51 14.25 -11.83 -6.35
N PHE A 52 15.03 -12.19 -5.33
CA PHE A 52 14.69 -13.25 -4.40
C PHE A 52 13.39 -12.94 -3.64
N TYR A 53 13.25 -11.73 -3.10
CA TYR A 53 12.02 -11.32 -2.41
C TYR A 53 10.81 -11.28 -3.35
N LEU A 54 10.98 -10.74 -4.56
CA LEU A 54 9.91 -10.72 -5.58
C LEU A 54 9.40 -12.13 -5.89
N ARG A 55 10.31 -13.10 -6.06
CA ARG A 55 9.96 -14.51 -6.36
C ARG A 55 9.20 -15.19 -5.22
N ASN A 56 9.46 -14.78 -3.99
CA ASN A 56 8.83 -15.34 -2.78
C ASN A 56 7.65 -14.49 -2.27
N LEU A 57 7.29 -13.42 -2.97
CA LEU A 57 6.24 -12.50 -2.53
C LEU A 57 4.88 -13.20 -2.55
N LYS A 58 4.14 -13.06 -1.44
CA LYS A 58 2.79 -13.59 -1.24
C LYS A 58 1.89 -12.52 -0.63
N GLN A 59 0.60 -12.57 -0.94
CA GLN A 59 -0.38 -11.64 -0.41
C GLN A 59 -0.61 -11.84 1.11
N ASN A 60 -0.56 -13.07 1.63
CA ASN A 60 -0.57 -13.33 3.08
C ASN A 60 -1.76 -12.70 3.84
N ASN A 61 -2.94 -12.71 3.21
CA ASN A 61 -4.19 -12.11 3.68
C ASN A 61 -4.18 -10.58 3.84
N ARG A 62 -3.15 -9.89 3.35
CA ARG A 62 -3.13 -8.42 3.34
C ARG A 62 -3.95 -7.84 2.18
N PRO A 63 -4.36 -6.56 2.26
CA PRO A 63 -5.05 -5.90 1.17
C PRO A 63 -4.29 -5.98 -0.15
N LEU A 64 -5.00 -6.11 -1.27
CA LEU A 64 -4.39 -6.24 -2.59
C LEU A 64 -3.47 -5.05 -2.93
N ASP A 65 -3.88 -3.83 -2.61
CA ASP A 65 -3.11 -2.63 -2.93
C ASP A 65 -1.78 -2.55 -2.17
N GLU A 66 -1.72 -3.04 -0.93
CA GLU A 66 -0.47 -3.13 -0.16
C GLU A 66 0.48 -4.14 -0.80
N PHE A 67 -0.05 -5.31 -1.20
CA PHE A 67 0.71 -6.31 -1.93
C PHE A 67 1.29 -5.78 -3.25
N LEU A 68 0.48 -5.08 -4.05
CA LEU A 68 0.90 -4.51 -5.33
C LEU A 68 1.95 -3.41 -5.15
N THR A 69 1.85 -2.62 -4.08
CA THR A 69 2.83 -1.57 -3.77
C THR A 69 4.20 -2.17 -3.45
N GLU A 70 4.24 -3.23 -2.63
CA GLU A 70 5.50 -3.93 -2.33
C GLU A 70 6.10 -4.60 -3.57
N ALA A 71 5.26 -5.27 -4.38
CA ALA A 71 5.70 -5.87 -5.65
C ALA A 71 6.34 -4.82 -6.57
N ASN A 72 5.73 -3.64 -6.67
CA ASN A 72 6.24 -2.54 -7.50
C ASN A 72 7.62 -2.07 -7.03
N LEU A 73 7.78 -1.89 -5.72
CA LEU A 73 9.04 -1.47 -5.13
C LEU A 73 10.15 -2.51 -5.37
N LEU A 74 9.84 -3.79 -5.25
CA LEU A 74 10.79 -4.88 -5.50
C LEU A 74 11.20 -4.92 -6.98
N ILE A 75 10.25 -4.76 -7.91
CA ILE A 75 10.53 -4.70 -9.35
C ILE A 75 11.44 -3.51 -9.68
N GLN A 76 11.14 -2.31 -9.18
CA GLN A 76 11.97 -1.12 -9.41
C GLN A 76 13.41 -1.29 -8.91
N ASN A 77 13.60 -1.98 -7.79
CA ASN A 77 14.92 -2.19 -7.18
C ASN A 77 15.65 -3.47 -7.67
N SER A 78 15.02 -4.26 -8.53
CA SER A 78 15.56 -5.53 -9.04
C SER A 78 16.52 -5.38 -10.23
N GLY A 79 16.64 -4.17 -10.78
CA GLY A 79 17.49 -3.88 -11.93
C GLY A 79 17.03 -4.56 -13.23
N TYR A 80 15.73 -4.83 -13.36
CA TYR A 80 15.12 -5.25 -14.62
C TYR A 80 14.85 -4.05 -15.53
N PRO A 81 14.94 -4.20 -16.86
CA PRO A 81 14.54 -3.16 -17.81
C PRO A 81 13.06 -2.76 -17.61
N ASP A 82 12.75 -1.48 -17.78
CA ASP A 82 11.41 -0.94 -17.51
C ASP A 82 10.34 -1.57 -18.41
N GLU A 83 10.72 -2.01 -19.61
CA GLU A 83 9.81 -2.63 -20.58
C GLU A 83 9.19 -3.94 -20.09
N ILE A 84 9.86 -4.64 -19.16
CA ILE A 84 9.38 -5.92 -18.62
C ILE A 84 8.71 -5.79 -17.25
N HIS A 85 8.62 -4.58 -16.69
CA HIS A 85 8.04 -4.38 -15.35
C HIS A 85 6.57 -4.81 -15.29
N ASP A 86 5.81 -4.55 -16.36
CA ASP A 86 4.39 -4.93 -16.42
C ASP A 86 4.21 -6.45 -16.45
N GLU A 87 5.06 -7.16 -17.17
CA GLU A 87 5.07 -8.63 -17.21
C GLU A 87 5.44 -9.22 -15.85
N LEU A 88 6.47 -8.68 -15.21
CA LEU A 88 6.90 -9.09 -13.88
C LEU A 88 5.82 -8.84 -12.83
N MET A 89 5.14 -7.69 -12.90
CA MET A 89 4.05 -7.34 -12.00
C MET A 89 2.84 -8.27 -12.21
N ARG A 90 2.50 -8.58 -13.47
CA ARG A 90 1.44 -9.54 -13.82
C ARG A 90 1.76 -10.90 -13.21
N ASP A 91 2.97 -11.41 -13.45
CA ASP A 91 3.38 -12.73 -12.99
C ASP A 91 3.42 -12.79 -11.45
N ALA A 92 3.98 -11.77 -10.80
CA ALA A 92 3.99 -11.65 -9.34
C ALA A 92 2.58 -11.62 -8.77
N LEU A 93 1.64 -10.90 -9.40
CA LEU A 93 0.25 -10.86 -8.99
C LEU A 93 -0.41 -12.24 -9.09
N VAL A 94 -0.29 -12.93 -10.22
CA VAL A 94 -0.94 -14.24 -10.44
C VAL A 94 -0.40 -15.30 -9.47
N PHE A 95 0.92 -15.36 -9.26
CA PHE A 95 1.53 -16.35 -8.37
C PHE A 95 1.49 -15.96 -6.89
N GLY A 96 1.37 -14.67 -6.60
CA GLY A 96 1.40 -14.10 -5.25
C GLY A 96 0.04 -13.95 -4.58
N VAL A 97 -1.06 -13.87 -5.35
CA VAL A 97 -2.42 -13.67 -4.82
C VAL A 97 -2.91 -14.87 -4.01
N ASP A 98 -3.65 -14.62 -2.93
CA ASP A 98 -4.20 -15.68 -2.06
C ASP A 98 -5.45 -16.34 -2.66
N SER A 99 -6.17 -15.63 -3.54
CA SER A 99 -7.40 -16.14 -4.15
C SER A 99 -7.10 -17.11 -5.28
N ASP A 100 -7.37 -18.39 -5.04
CA ASP A 100 -7.30 -19.43 -6.08
C ASP A 100 -8.27 -19.15 -7.25
N THR A 101 -9.38 -18.45 -7.00
CA THR A 101 -10.31 -18.04 -8.06
C THR A 101 -9.64 -17.08 -9.04
N VAL A 102 -8.93 -16.06 -8.52
CA VAL A 102 -8.16 -15.11 -9.35
C VAL A 102 -7.10 -15.86 -10.12
N ARG A 103 -6.32 -16.71 -9.44
CA ARG A 103 -5.24 -17.48 -10.06
C ARG A 103 -5.77 -18.34 -11.22
N LYS A 104 -6.88 -19.05 -11.03
CA LYS A 104 -7.51 -19.87 -12.07
C LYS A 104 -7.99 -19.03 -13.26
N LYS A 105 -8.68 -17.91 -13.00
CA LYS A 105 -9.16 -17.00 -14.06
C LYS A 105 -8.00 -16.44 -14.88
N CYS A 106 -6.95 -15.97 -14.23
CA CYS A 106 -5.78 -15.42 -14.91
C CYS A 106 -5.02 -16.48 -15.72
N ILE A 107 -4.82 -17.69 -15.18
CA ILE A 107 -4.17 -18.79 -15.93
C ILE A 107 -4.99 -19.19 -17.16
N ALA A 108 -6.33 -19.16 -17.06
CA ALA A 108 -7.21 -19.50 -18.19
C ALA A 108 -7.12 -18.50 -19.36
N GLU A 109 -6.74 -17.25 -19.11
CA GLU A 109 -6.50 -16.27 -20.18
C GLU A 109 -5.22 -16.57 -20.97
N GLY A 110 -4.28 -17.33 -20.41
CA GLY A 110 -3.04 -17.73 -21.08
C GLY A 110 -2.21 -16.53 -21.55
N ASN A 111 -1.84 -16.55 -22.84
CA ASN A 111 -0.95 -15.54 -23.45
C ASN A 111 -1.61 -14.16 -23.60
N GLU A 112 -2.94 -14.09 -23.56
CA GLU A 112 -3.71 -12.84 -23.73
C GLU A 112 -3.88 -12.06 -22.42
N LEU A 113 -3.28 -12.56 -21.33
CA LEU A 113 -3.35 -11.96 -20.01
C LEU A 113 -2.46 -10.71 -19.94
N THR A 114 -3.09 -9.56 -19.72
CA THR A 114 -2.41 -8.30 -19.46
C THR A 114 -2.42 -7.97 -17.96
N LEU A 115 -1.49 -7.11 -17.53
CA LEU A 115 -1.46 -6.60 -16.16
C LEU A 115 -2.79 -5.94 -15.76
N ILE A 116 -3.41 -5.20 -16.68
CA ILE A 116 -4.68 -4.50 -16.46
C ILE A 116 -5.78 -5.50 -16.11
N LYS A 117 -5.97 -6.54 -16.95
CA LYS A 117 -6.98 -7.58 -16.71
C LYS A 117 -6.74 -8.34 -15.41
N ALA A 118 -5.48 -8.66 -15.10
CA ALA A 118 -5.13 -9.33 -13.86
C ALA A 118 -5.49 -8.48 -12.62
N ARG A 119 -5.23 -7.16 -12.67
CA ARG A 119 -5.62 -6.20 -11.62
C ARG A 119 -7.13 -6.09 -11.47
N GLU A 120 -7.86 -5.94 -12.58
CA GLU A 120 -9.32 -5.84 -12.56
C GLU A 120 -9.98 -7.12 -12.00
N THR A 121 -9.50 -8.28 -12.43
CA THR A 121 -9.96 -9.58 -11.93
C THR A 121 -9.73 -9.70 -10.42
N SER A 122 -8.54 -9.29 -9.95
CA SER A 122 -8.17 -9.34 -8.54
C SER A 122 -9.03 -8.41 -7.69
N ARG A 123 -9.23 -7.15 -8.12
CA ARG A 123 -10.07 -6.17 -7.42
C ARG A 123 -11.54 -6.59 -7.38
N THR A 124 -12.05 -7.09 -8.50
CA THR A 124 -13.44 -7.56 -8.60
C THR A 124 -13.67 -8.74 -7.64
N GLU A 125 -12.75 -9.69 -7.58
CA GLU A 125 -12.85 -10.81 -6.66
C GLU A 125 -12.77 -10.35 -5.19
N GLU A 126 -11.87 -9.43 -4.86
CA GLU A 126 -11.75 -8.90 -3.50
C GLU A 126 -13.04 -8.19 -3.03
N ALA A 127 -13.60 -7.33 -3.88
CA ALA A 127 -14.87 -6.66 -3.62
C ALA A 127 -16.04 -7.66 -3.50
N THR A 128 -16.14 -8.63 -4.43
CA THR A 128 -17.17 -9.67 -4.41
C THR A 128 -17.09 -10.50 -3.13
N ARG A 129 -15.88 -10.90 -2.72
CA ARG A 129 -15.65 -11.65 -1.48
C ARG A 129 -16.03 -10.85 -0.24
N GLN A 130 -15.77 -9.54 -0.23
CA GLN A 130 -16.23 -8.67 0.86
C GLN A 130 -17.77 -8.59 0.89
N GLN A 131 -18.43 -8.41 -0.25
CA GLN A 131 -19.90 -8.35 -0.34
C GLN A 131 -20.57 -9.66 0.08
N LEU A 132 -20.06 -10.81 -0.38
CA LEU A 132 -20.57 -12.13 -0.01
C LEU A 132 -20.44 -12.40 1.50
N ARG A 133 -19.37 -11.89 2.14
CA ARG A 133 -19.21 -11.99 3.60
C ARG A 133 -20.28 -11.20 4.35
N VAL A 134 -20.70 -10.04 3.83
CA VAL A 134 -21.80 -9.25 4.40
C VAL A 134 -23.11 -10.04 4.27
N MET A 135 -23.45 -10.49 3.06
CA MET A 135 -24.68 -11.27 2.81
C MET A 135 -24.76 -12.52 3.69
N THR A 136 -23.66 -13.25 3.86
CA THR A 136 -23.64 -14.47 4.69
C THR A 136 -23.83 -14.17 6.18
N ARG A 137 -23.32 -13.03 6.67
CA ARG A 137 -23.52 -12.59 8.06
C ARG A 137 -24.96 -12.18 8.34
N ASP A 138 -25.60 -11.52 7.38
CA ASP A 138 -26.99 -11.08 7.51
C ASP A 138 -27.98 -12.27 7.49
N VAL A 139 -27.64 -13.35 6.78
CA VAL A 139 -28.46 -14.59 6.76
C VAL A 139 -28.30 -15.42 8.04
N SER A 140 -27.18 -15.31 8.76
CA SER A 140 -26.89 -16.09 9.98
C SER A 140 -27.28 -15.41 11.29
N ASN A 141 -27.58 -14.10 11.28
CA ASN A 141 -28.11 -13.37 12.43
C ASN A 141 -29.44 -12.68 12.10
N PRO A 142 -30.61 -13.32 12.32
CA PRO A 142 -31.90 -12.66 12.23
C PRO A 142 -32.15 -11.87 13.52
N THR A 143 -31.36 -10.83 13.80
CA THR A 143 -31.59 -9.96 14.96
C THR A 143 -32.26 -8.66 14.52
N GLN A 144 -33.59 -8.65 14.72
CA GLN A 144 -34.46 -7.49 14.96
C GLN A 144 -34.24 -6.26 14.08
N VAL A 145 -34.92 -6.25 12.93
CA VAL A 145 -35.46 -4.99 12.43
C VAL A 145 -36.53 -4.50 13.40
N ASP A 146 -36.24 -3.39 14.07
CA ASP A 146 -37.08 -2.73 15.05
C ASP A 146 -38.42 -2.32 14.42
N SER A 147 -39.47 -3.07 14.74
CA SER A 147 -40.83 -2.70 14.35
C SER A 147 -41.24 -1.50 15.19
N LEU A 148 -41.25 -0.31 14.58
CA LEU A 148 -41.86 0.89 15.14
C LEU A 148 -43.36 0.67 15.37
N GLN A 149 -43.72 0.02 16.48
CA GLN A 149 -45.09 -0.08 16.95
C GLN A 149 -45.49 1.25 17.58
N LYS A 150 -46.05 2.09 16.73
CA LYS A 150 -46.87 3.24 17.11
C LYS A 150 -48.05 2.73 17.93
N ASN A 151 -48.02 2.89 19.26
CA ASN A 151 -49.25 2.91 20.04
C ASN A 151 -49.26 4.00 21.10
N ARG A 152 -50.32 4.80 21.03
CA ARG A 152 -50.64 5.93 21.90
C ARG A 152 -51.24 5.41 23.22
N ARG A 153 -51.10 6.26 24.25
CA ARG A 153 -51.89 6.39 25.51
C ARG A 153 -51.42 5.60 26.74
N GLY A 154 -50.72 6.33 27.61
CA GLY A 154 -51.15 6.67 28.97
C GLY A 154 -51.02 5.59 30.06
N ASN A 155 -50.17 5.83 31.06
CA ASN A 155 -50.57 6.43 32.34
C ASN A 155 -49.34 6.59 33.27
N MET A 156 -49.31 7.67 34.03
CA MET A 156 -48.29 7.96 35.06
C MET A 156 -48.37 6.95 36.21
N ASN A 157 -47.21 6.57 36.77
CA ASN A 157 -47.00 6.57 38.22
C ASN A 157 -45.50 6.61 38.58
N ARG A 158 -45.18 7.52 39.50
CA ARG A 158 -43.86 7.78 40.07
C ARG A 158 -43.47 6.70 41.06
N ALA A 159 -42.22 6.22 41.01
CA ALA A 159 -41.44 5.90 42.21
C ALA A 159 -39.93 5.96 41.91
N SER A 160 -39.19 6.37 42.93
CA SER A 160 -37.83 6.90 43.05
C SER A 160 -36.64 5.92 42.93
N MET A 161 -35.45 6.55 42.80
CA MET A 161 -34.08 6.17 43.23
C MET A 161 -33.19 5.50 42.17
N SER A 162 -32.26 6.28 41.57
CA SER A 162 -30.85 6.52 41.99
C SER A 162 -29.97 5.33 41.60
N TYR A 163 -28.85 5.41 40.87
CA TYR A 163 -27.70 6.33 40.83
C TYR A 163 -27.19 6.31 39.36
N GLY A 164 -26.76 7.39 38.70
CA GLY A 164 -25.63 8.23 39.10
C GLY A 164 -24.29 7.65 38.60
N LEU A 165 -24.10 7.46 37.28
CA LEU A 165 -22.76 7.37 36.65
C LEU A 165 -22.85 7.56 35.12
N PHE A 166 -22.99 8.82 34.69
CA PHE A 166 -22.72 9.26 33.32
C PHE A 166 -21.70 10.40 33.39
N LEU A 167 -20.79 10.44 32.42
CA LEU A 167 -19.72 11.42 32.21
C LEU A 167 -18.39 11.15 32.92
N LEU A 168 -17.62 10.20 32.38
CA LEU A 168 -16.18 10.36 32.26
C LEU A 168 -15.75 10.10 30.80
N PHE A 169 -16.16 10.99 29.91
CA PHE A 169 -15.56 11.17 28.59
C PHE A 169 -15.37 12.67 28.38
N LEU A 170 -14.18 13.05 27.89
CA LEU A 170 -13.71 14.40 27.55
C LEU A 170 -13.14 15.25 28.70
N VAL A 171 -11.86 15.06 29.05
CA VAL A 171 -10.82 16.10 29.01
C VAL A 171 -9.44 15.41 29.05
N LEU A 172 -8.85 15.12 27.89
CA LEU A 172 -7.40 14.89 27.76
C LEU A 172 -6.99 15.15 26.31
N HIS A 173 -7.14 16.41 25.90
CA HIS A 173 -6.47 16.95 24.72
C HIS A 173 -6.06 18.39 24.99
N ARG A 174 -5.09 18.58 25.89
CA ARG A 174 -4.15 19.71 25.89
C ARG A 174 -3.11 19.56 26.99
N THR A 175 -1.98 18.98 26.63
CA THR A 175 -0.63 19.41 27.04
C THR A 175 0.30 18.99 25.92
#